data_AF-A0A959KVA7-F1
#
_entry.id   AF-A0A959KVA7-F1
#
_cell.length_a   1.000
_cell.length_b   1.000
_cell.length_c   1.000
_cell.angle_alpha   90.00
_cell.angle_beta   90.00
_cell.angle_gamma   90.00
#
_symmetry.space_group_name_H-M   'P 1'
#
loop_
_entity.id
_entity.type
_entity.pdbx_description
1 polymer ?
#
loop_
_entity_poly.entity_id
_entity_poly.type
_entity_poly.pdbx_seq_one_letter_code
_entity_poly.pdbx_strand_id
1 'polypeptide(L)'
;MRTNLLLLLAGLWLSTPLPAQVFLNLDFEYPVYGQTIPQKWYLAGEGYEQALDSTIRHIGQFSLRMGREEAGPDAFGVCGGNFPVDLARGKSIAYRGWIRTEKVAGGFAGLWWRVDGKEG
;
A
#
# COMPACT_ATOMS: atom_id res chain seq x y z
N MET A 1 24.16 -37.71 -56.43
CA MET A 1 22.94 -37.24 -55.70
C MET A 1 23.09 -37.58 -54.24
N ARG A 2 23.31 -36.60 -53.35
CA ARG A 2 23.12 -36.69 -51.90
C ARG A 2 23.02 -35.25 -51.39
N THR A 3 21.78 -34.77 -51.21
CA THR A 3 21.49 -33.44 -50.67
C THR A 3 21.26 -33.62 -49.17
N ASN A 4 22.17 -33.11 -48.34
CA ASN A 4 22.02 -33.12 -46.88
C ASN A 4 21.09 -31.97 -46.47
N LEU A 5 19.90 -32.31 -45.97
CA LEU A 5 18.94 -31.37 -45.43
C LEU A 5 19.26 -31.15 -43.93
N LEU A 6 19.88 -30.01 -43.61
CA LEU A 6 20.07 -29.54 -42.23
C LEU A 6 18.80 -28.82 -41.77
N LEU A 7 18.03 -29.49 -40.90
CA LEU A 7 16.91 -28.88 -40.17
C LEU A 7 17.44 -28.08 -38.98
N LEU A 8 17.48 -26.75 -39.11
CA LEU A 8 17.69 -25.82 -38.00
C LEU A 8 16.41 -25.76 -37.15
N LEU A 9 16.40 -26.47 -36.02
CA LEU A 9 15.42 -26.30 -34.95
C LEU A 9 15.67 -24.96 -34.25
N ALA A 10 15.02 -23.90 -34.73
CA ALA A 10 14.93 -22.64 -34.00
C ALA A 10 13.95 -22.82 -32.83
N GLY A 11 14.47 -23.12 -31.64
CA GLY A 11 13.71 -23.10 -30.41
C GLY A 11 13.22 -21.69 -30.11
N LEU A 12 11.93 -21.42 -30.35
CA LEU A 12 11.25 -20.22 -29.86
C LEU A 12 11.16 -20.30 -28.33
N TRP A 13 12.06 -19.60 -27.65
CA TRP A 13 11.90 -19.26 -26.24
C TRP A 13 10.74 -18.28 -26.12
N LEU A 14 9.53 -18.81 -25.94
CA LEU A 14 8.37 -18.01 -25.55
C LEU A 14 8.58 -17.57 -24.09
N SER A 15 9.21 -16.41 -23.93
CA SER A 15 9.28 -15.70 -22.66
C SER A 15 7.87 -15.29 -22.26
N THR A 16 7.21 -16.08 -21.42
CA THR A 16 5.95 -15.64 -20.81
C THR A 16 6.28 -14.49 -19.86
N PRO A 17 5.76 -13.27 -20.07
CA PRO A 17 6.00 -12.19 -19.14
C PRO A 17 5.37 -12.57 -17.80
N LEU A 18 6.19 -12.62 -16.75
CA LEU A 18 5.69 -12.72 -15.38
C LEU A 18 4.95 -11.41 -15.09
N PRO A 19 3.67 -11.43 -14.67
CA PRO A 19 3.02 -10.22 -14.20
C PRO A 19 3.83 -9.64 -13.04
N ALA A 20 4.22 -8.38 -13.16
CA ALA A 20 4.90 -7.66 -12.09
C ALA A 20 3.98 -7.64 -10.85
N GLN A 21 4.55 -7.88 -9.66
CA GLN A 21 3.82 -7.70 -8.42
C GLN A 21 3.32 -6.26 -8.34
N VAL A 22 2.04 -6.09 -8.02
CA VAL A 22 1.50 -4.74 -7.86
C VAL A 22 2.18 -4.08 -6.66
N PHE A 23 2.86 -2.97 -6.94
CA PHE A 23 3.53 -2.18 -5.92
C PHE A 23 2.52 -1.35 -5.13
N LEU A 24 2.40 -1.66 -3.85
CA LEU A 24 1.45 -1.04 -2.91
C LEU A 24 2.13 -0.26 -1.78
N ASN A 25 3.45 -0.43 -1.58
CA ASN A 25 4.23 0.23 -0.53
C ASN A 25 3.63 0.05 0.88
N LEU A 26 3.27 -1.19 1.25
CA LEU A 26 2.58 -1.49 2.52
C LEU A 26 3.49 -1.42 3.76
N ASP A 27 4.80 -1.31 3.55
CA ASP A 27 5.84 -1.16 4.57
C ASP A 27 6.33 0.29 4.71
N PHE A 28 5.82 1.21 3.90
CA PHE A 28 6.13 2.64 3.92
C PHE A 28 7.57 3.02 3.54
N GLU A 29 8.36 2.10 3.00
CA GLU A 29 9.79 2.27 2.79
C GLU A 29 10.14 3.20 1.61
N TYR A 30 9.16 3.53 0.78
CA TYR A 30 9.35 4.33 -0.43
C TYR A 30 8.60 5.67 -0.32
N PRO A 31 9.22 6.73 0.23
CA PRO A 31 8.65 8.07 0.20
C PRO A 31 8.58 8.64 -1.22
N VAL A 32 7.64 9.55 -1.44
CA VAL A 32 7.63 10.40 -2.62
C VAL A 32 8.85 11.32 -2.57
N TYR A 33 9.58 11.44 -3.67
CA TYR A 33 10.79 12.26 -3.73
C TYR A 33 10.52 13.70 -3.28
N GLY A 34 11.27 14.18 -2.29
CA GLY A 34 11.11 15.52 -1.73
C GLY A 34 9.89 15.70 -0.81
N GLN A 35 9.19 14.62 -0.43
CA GLN A 35 8.05 14.68 0.49
C GLN A 35 8.20 13.67 1.63
N THR A 36 7.42 13.88 2.70
CA THR A 36 7.37 13.02 3.90
C THR A 36 6.18 12.04 3.87
N ILE A 37 5.71 11.69 2.67
CA ILE A 37 4.56 10.80 2.46
C ILE A 37 5.02 9.58 1.65
N PRO A 38 4.67 8.35 2.07
CA PRO A 38 4.92 7.15 1.28
C PRO A 38 4.20 7.19 -0.07
N GLN A 39 4.84 6.71 -1.13
CA GLN A 39 4.19 6.47 -2.42
C GLN A 39 2.94 5.61 -2.23
N LYS A 40 1.86 5.90 -2.96
CA LYS A 40 0.55 5.21 -2.89
C LYS A 40 -0.27 5.46 -1.61
N TRP A 41 0.25 6.26 -0.69
CA TRP A 41 -0.48 6.68 0.50
C TRP A 41 -0.90 8.15 0.39
N TYR A 42 -2.00 8.47 1.06
CA TYR A 42 -2.45 9.82 1.31
C TYR A 42 -2.70 10.00 2.81
N LEU A 43 -2.58 11.24 3.25
CA LEU A 43 -2.78 11.67 4.62
C LEU A 43 -3.95 12.67 4.61
N ALA A 44 -4.94 12.50 5.48
CA ALA A 44 -6.08 13.40 5.57
C ALA A 44 -6.68 13.42 6.98
N GLY A 45 -7.43 14.48 7.29
CA GLY A 45 -8.10 14.69 8.58
C GLY A 45 -7.67 15.99 9.22
N GLU A 46 -8.59 16.95 9.28
CA GLU A 46 -8.33 18.26 9.88
C GLU A 46 -8.01 18.13 11.39
N GLY A 47 -6.98 18.84 11.83
CA GLY A 47 -6.49 18.79 13.21
C GLY A 47 -5.71 17.53 13.59
N TYR A 48 -5.37 16.68 12.62
CA TYR A 48 -4.45 15.55 12.82
C TYR A 48 -3.06 15.87 12.25
N GLU A 49 -2.03 15.63 13.05
CA GLU A 49 -0.64 15.62 12.59
C GLU A 49 -0.30 14.22 12.08
N GLN A 50 0.21 14.12 10.86
CA GLN A 50 0.54 12.84 10.22
C GLN A 50 1.92 12.94 9.58
N ALA A 51 2.77 11.94 9.81
CA ALA A 51 4.14 11.95 9.32
C ALA A 51 4.72 10.55 9.16
N LEU A 52 5.72 10.43 8.29
CA LEU A 52 6.63 9.31 8.27
C LEU A 52 7.53 9.36 9.52
N ASP A 53 7.62 8.26 10.25
CA ASP A 53 8.40 8.13 11.48
C ASP A 53 9.52 7.10 11.28
N SER A 54 10.77 7.53 11.43
CA SER A 54 11.94 6.66 11.33
C SER A 54 12.41 6.10 12.68
N THR A 55 11.81 6.54 13.77
CA THR A 55 12.23 6.27 15.15
C THR A 55 11.43 5.13 15.75
N ILE A 56 10.10 5.20 15.67
CA ILE A 56 9.19 4.17 16.15
C ILE A 56 8.69 3.40 14.93
N ARG A 57 9.04 2.13 14.84
CA ARG A 57 8.72 1.29 13.69
C ARG A 57 8.50 -0.17 14.09
N HIS A 58 7.71 -0.88 13.29
CA HIS A 58 7.51 -2.33 13.47
C HIS A 58 8.57 -3.14 12.72
N ILE A 59 8.89 -2.73 11.49
CA ILE A 59 9.90 -3.32 10.62
C ILE A 59 10.47 -2.22 9.72
N GLY A 60 11.57 -2.47 9.03
CA GLY A 60 12.13 -1.53 8.04
C GLY A 60 12.77 -0.30 8.67
N GLN A 61 12.76 0.79 7.92
CA GLN A 61 13.23 2.10 8.36
C GLN A 61 12.10 3.01 8.83
N PHE A 62 10.87 2.82 8.34
CA PHE A 62 9.79 3.76 8.54
C PHE A 62 8.49 3.12 9.08
N SER A 63 7.67 3.96 9.69
CA SER A 63 6.24 3.72 9.91
C SER A 63 5.44 5.00 9.65
N LEU A 64 4.12 4.91 9.60
CA LEU A 64 3.25 6.10 9.60
C LEU A 64 2.76 6.41 11.01
N ARG A 65 3.07 7.62 11.48
CA ARG A 65 2.56 8.18 12.75
C ARG A 65 1.38 9.09 12.47
N MET A 66 0.38 9.01 13.33
CA MET A 66 -0.72 9.95 13.40
C MET A 66 -0.96 10.36 14.85
N GLY A 67 -1.10 11.67 15.08
CA GLY A 67 -1.46 12.26 16.35
C GLY A 67 -2.66 13.19 16.17
N ARG A 68 -3.53 13.24 17.18
CA ARG A 68 -4.59 14.24 17.27
C ARG A 68 -4.00 15.49 17.92
N GLU A 69 -4.07 16.62 17.24
CA GLU A 69 -3.64 17.93 17.74
C GLU A 69 -4.88 18.77 18.05
N GLU A 70 -5.26 19.68 17.16
CA GLU A 70 -6.41 20.58 17.33
C GLU A 70 -7.72 20.04 16.70
N ALA A 71 -7.84 18.72 16.59
CA ALA A 71 -9.01 18.12 15.93
C ALA A 71 -10.28 18.26 16.78
N GLY A 72 -11.39 18.65 16.15
CA GLY A 72 -12.72 18.70 16.77
C GLY A 72 -13.20 17.34 17.31
N PRO A 73 -14.25 17.30 18.17
CA PRO A 73 -14.71 16.08 18.82
C PRO A 73 -15.10 14.95 17.84
N ASP A 74 -15.65 15.30 16.68
CA ASP A 74 -16.09 14.35 15.65
C ASP A 74 -15.10 14.24 14.48
N ALA A 75 -13.90 14.81 14.61
CA ALA A 75 -12.91 14.82 13.54
C ALA A 75 -12.27 13.44 13.35
N PHE A 76 -12.03 13.08 12.09
CA PHE A 76 -11.47 11.78 11.71
C PHE A 76 -10.15 11.95 10.95
N GLY A 77 -9.10 11.28 11.43
CA GLY A 77 -7.79 11.22 10.79
C GLY A 77 -7.58 9.89 10.05
N VAL A 78 -6.96 9.94 8.87
CA VAL A 78 -6.66 8.77 8.05
C VAL A 78 -5.27 8.86 7.41
N CYS A 79 -4.52 7.76 7.53
CA CYS A 79 -3.41 7.42 6.66
C CYS A 79 -3.92 6.28 5.78
N GLY A 80 -4.16 6.53 4.49
CA GLY A 80 -4.88 5.62 3.63
C GLY A 80 -4.21 5.41 2.28
N GLY A 81 -4.64 4.37 1.57
CA GLY A 81 -4.20 4.07 0.22
C GLY A 81 -5.28 3.30 -0.54
N ASN A 82 -5.16 3.23 -1.87
CA ASN A 82 -6.11 2.51 -2.71
C ASN A 82 -5.61 1.10 -3.02
N PHE A 83 -6.50 0.12 -2.91
CA PHE A 83 -6.23 -1.25 -3.31
C PHE A 83 -6.89 -1.56 -4.66
N PRO A 84 -6.17 -2.09 -5.66
CA PRO A 84 -6.76 -2.39 -6.97
C PRO A 84 -7.87 -3.44 -6.87
N VAL A 85 -9.08 -3.08 -7.31
CA VAL A 85 -10.26 -3.94 -7.18
C VAL A 85 -10.11 -5.28 -7.88
N ASP A 86 -9.41 -5.33 -9.01
CA ASP A 86 -9.22 -6.57 -9.79
C ASP A 86 -8.37 -7.61 -9.05
N LEU A 87 -7.56 -7.18 -8.07
CA LEU A 87 -6.82 -8.11 -7.22
C LEU A 87 -7.71 -8.74 -6.15
N ALA A 88 -8.79 -8.07 -5.73
CA ALA A 88 -9.70 -8.50 -4.67
C ALA A 88 -11.01 -9.14 -5.16
N ARG A 89 -11.52 -8.72 -6.33
CA ARG A 89 -12.83 -9.12 -6.85
C ARG A 89 -12.98 -10.64 -6.90
N GLY A 90 -14.02 -11.16 -6.26
CA GLY A 90 -14.34 -12.60 -6.24
C GLY A 90 -13.40 -13.45 -5.37
N LYS A 91 -12.52 -12.84 -4.57
CA LYS A 91 -11.58 -13.55 -3.68
C LYS A 91 -11.89 -13.26 -2.22
N SER A 92 -11.48 -14.20 -1.35
CA SER A 92 -11.36 -13.93 0.08
C SER A 92 -10.01 -13.29 0.36
N ILE A 93 -9.99 -12.12 0.99
CA ILE A 93 -8.75 -11.40 1.32
C ILE A 93 -8.56 -11.37 2.82
N ALA A 94 -7.34 -11.69 3.27
CA ALA A 94 -6.90 -11.40 4.62
C ALA A 94 -6.21 -10.03 4.64
N TYR A 95 -6.86 -9.04 5.25
CA TYR A 95 -6.29 -7.73 5.50
C TYR A 95 -5.68 -7.68 6.90
N ARG A 96 -4.39 -7.35 6.99
CA ARG A 96 -3.62 -7.36 8.24
C ARG A 96 -2.68 -6.15 8.26
N GLY A 97 -2.44 -5.64 9.45
CA GLY A 97 -1.49 -4.56 9.69
C GLY A 97 -1.16 -4.48 11.18
N TRP A 98 -0.06 -3.82 11.49
CA TRP A 98 0.37 -3.58 12.87
C TRP A 98 0.05 -2.15 13.26
N ILE A 99 -0.65 -1.97 14.38
CA ILE A 99 -0.96 -0.67 14.95
C ILE A 99 -0.36 -0.62 16.35
N ARG A 100 0.43 0.41 16.62
CA ARG A 100 0.82 0.81 17.97
C ARG A 100 0.01 2.04 18.36
N THR A 101 -0.56 2.02 19.55
CA THR A 101 -1.33 3.15 20.10
C THR A 101 -0.67 3.70 21.35
N GLU A 102 -0.74 5.01 21.53
CA GLU A 102 -0.39 5.68 22.78
C GLU A 102 -1.48 6.70 23.11
N LYS A 103 -1.98 6.69 24.35
CA LYS A 103 -2.94 7.68 24.89
C LYS A 103 -4.22 7.88 24.06
N VAL A 104 -4.69 6.85 23.37
CA VAL A 104 -6.02 6.88 22.72
C VAL A 104 -7.09 6.79 23.81
N ALA A 105 -7.85 7.86 23.99
CA ALA A 105 -8.94 7.93 24.96
C ALA A 105 -10.20 8.51 24.29
N GLY A 106 -11.37 7.93 24.60
CA GLY A 106 -12.66 8.42 24.07
C GLY A 106 -12.85 8.27 22.56
N GLY A 107 -12.09 7.37 21.91
CA GLY A 107 -12.15 7.12 20.47
C GLY A 107 -11.48 5.80 20.09
N PHE A 108 -11.22 5.60 18.80
CA PHE A 108 -10.67 4.36 18.26
C PHE A 108 -9.48 4.62 17.35
N ALA A 109 -8.54 3.69 17.33
CA ALA A 109 -7.49 3.58 16.33
C ALA A 109 -7.56 2.17 15.75
N GLY A 110 -7.71 2.05 14.43
CA GLY A 110 -7.98 0.76 13.82
C GLY A 110 -7.70 0.74 12.33
N LEU A 111 -7.67 -0.48 11.79
CA LEU A 111 -7.65 -0.71 10.36
C LEU A 111 -9.07 -0.69 9.83
N TRP A 112 -9.24 -0.10 8.66
CA TRP A 112 -10.51 -0.07 7.97
C TRP A 112 -10.29 -0.22 6.47
N TRP A 113 -11.23 -0.89 5.83
CA TRP A 113 -11.25 -1.07 4.39
C TRP A 113 -12.70 -0.96 3.93
N ARG A 114 -12.94 -0.12 2.92
CA ARG A 114 -14.22 -0.02 2.23
C ARG A 114 -14.05 -0.17 0.72
N VAL A 115 -15.16 -0.45 0.05
CA VAL A 115 -15.25 -0.43 -1.41
C VAL A 115 -16.18 0.71 -1.78
N ASP A 116 -15.68 1.63 -2.60
CA ASP A 116 -16.41 2.83 -2.99
C ASP A 116 -17.13 2.60 -4.33
N GLY A 117 -18.36 3.10 -4.41
CA GLY A 117 -19.18 3.12 -5.62
C GLY A 117 -18.92 4.35 -6.47
N LYS A 118 -19.85 4.67 -7.37
CA LYS A 118 -19.75 5.90 -8.18
C LYS A 118 -19.83 7.18 -7.35
N GLU A 119 -20.44 7.13 -6.17
CA GLU A 119 -20.69 8.30 -5.31
C GLU A 119 -19.80 8.35 -4.07
N GLY A 120 -18.80 7.48 -3.97
CA GLY A 120 -18.04 7.25 -2.73
C GLY A 120 -18.68 6.15 -1.93
#